data_AF-A0A1C5YPR3-F1
#
_entry.id   AF-A0A1C5YPR3-F1
#
_cell.length_a   1.000
_cell.length_b   1.000
_cell.length_c   1.000
_cell.angle_alpha   90.00
_cell.angle_beta   90.00
_cell.angle_gamma   90.00
#
_symmetry.space_group_name_H-M   'P 1'
#
loop_
_entity.id
_entity.type
_entity.pdbx_description
1 polymer ?
#
loop_
_entity_poly.entity_id
_entity_poly.type
_entity_poly.pdbx_seq_one_letter_code
_entity_poly.pdbx_strand_id
1 'polypeptide(L)'
;MRGYKQAFQKAFPYTIPVLTGYLFIGIAFGVMYAEKGYSALWAVLMSVLVYAGSGQYLAVNFFVPGVSFLHVAFMTLMVNI
;
A
#
# COMPACT_ATOMS: atom_id res chain seq x y z
N MET A 1 -14.84 25.63 -20.68
CA MET A 1 -14.25 24.26 -20.68
C MET A 1 -12.78 24.17 -21.15
N ARG A 2 -12.21 25.14 -21.90
CA ARG A 2 -10.79 25.08 -22.36
C ARG A 2 -9.73 25.22 -21.25
N GLY A 3 -10.05 25.87 -20.14
CA GLY A 3 -9.11 26.13 -19.04
C GLY A 3 -8.64 24.88 -18.29
N TYR A 4 -9.50 23.88 -18.08
CA TYR A 4 -9.15 22.65 -17.34
C TYR A 4 -8.08 21.82 -18.05
N LYS A 5 -8.13 21.75 -19.39
CA LYS A 5 -7.15 20.99 -20.19
C LYS A 5 -5.76 21.61 -20.09
N GLN A 6 -5.68 22.94 -20.09
CA GLN A 6 -4.42 23.68 -19.90
C GLN A 6 -3.91 23.58 -18.47
N ALA A 7 -4.80 23.60 -17.47
CA ALA A 7 -4.44 23.40 -16.07
C ALA A 7 -3.85 21.99 -15.83
N PHE A 8 -4.47 20.96 -16.41
CA PHE A 8 -3.96 19.58 -16.33
C PHE A 8 -2.58 19.43 -16.99
N GLN A 9 -2.40 19.99 -18.19
CA GLN A 9 -1.11 19.95 -18.90
C GLN A 9 0.01 20.66 -18.14
N LYS A 10 -0.31 21.78 -17.45
CA LYS A 10 0.66 22.48 -16.61
C LYS A 10 0.95 21.75 -15.30
N ALA A 11 -0.06 21.17 -14.65
CA ALA A 11 0.09 20.49 -13.38
C ALA A 11 0.78 19.12 -13.51
N PHE A 12 0.56 18.40 -14.61
CA PHE A 12 1.09 17.07 -14.87
C PHE A 12 2.61 16.93 -14.61
N PRO A 13 3.50 17.76 -15.19
CA PRO A 13 4.94 17.66 -14.93
C PRO A 13 5.32 17.88 -13.46
N TYR A 14 4.58 18.72 -12.72
CA TYR A 14 4.80 18.92 -11.28
C TYR A 14 4.33 17.74 -10.43
N THR A 15 3.38 16.94 -10.94
CA THR A 15 2.88 15.73 -10.25
C THR A 15 3.72 14.48 -10.51
N ILE A 16 4.60 14.47 -11.52
CA ILE A 16 5.46 13.32 -11.84
C ILE A 16 6.33 12.86 -10.65
N PRO A 17 7.00 13.76 -9.90
CA PRO A 17 7.81 13.34 -8.74
C PRO A 17 6.96 12.64 -7.67
N VAL A 18 5.76 13.16 -7.40
CA VAL A 18 4.83 12.60 -6.43
C VAL A 18 4.32 11.24 -6.88
N LEU A 19 3.90 11.13 -8.15
CA LEU A 19 3.42 9.88 -8.75
C LEU A 19 4.50 8.80 -8.75
N THR A 20 5.74 9.18 -9.07
CA THR A 20 6.89 8.28 -8.99
C THR A 20 7.07 7.74 -7.57
N GLY A 21 6.99 8.61 -6.55
CA GLY A 21 7.05 8.20 -5.15
C GLY A 21 5.98 7.16 -4.78
N TYR A 22 4.72 7.41 -5.14
CA TYR A 22 3.63 6.46 -4.89
C TYR A 22 3.79 5.13 -5.65
N LEU A 23 4.30 5.17 -6.88
CA LEU A 23 4.60 3.96 -7.65
C LEU A 23 5.68 3.11 -6.96
N PHE A 24 6.78 3.72 -6.50
CA PHE A 24 7.83 3.01 -5.77
C PHE A 24 7.31 2.36 -4.49
N ILE A 25 6.47 3.08 -3.73
CA ILE A 25 5.85 2.58 -2.50
C ILE A 25 4.94 1.37 -2.79
N GLY A 26 4.16 1.43 -3.86
CA GLY A 26 3.30 0.32 -4.30
C GLY A 26 4.08 -0.89 -4.78
N ILE A 27 5.16 -0.68 -5.54
CA ILE A 27 6.06 -1.76 -5.98
C ILE A 27 6.72 -2.43 -4.78
N ALA A 28 7.24 -1.65 -3.82
CA ALA A 28 7.83 -2.18 -2.59
C ALA A 28 6.85 -3.06 -1.82
N PHE A 29 5.58 -2.64 -1.70
CA PHE A 29 4.53 -3.44 -1.08
C PHE A 29 4.28 -4.78 -1.82
N GLY A 30 4.22 -4.74 -3.15
CA GLY A 30 4.09 -5.95 -3.97
C GLY A 30 5.27 -6.91 -3.80
N VAL A 31 6.50 -6.38 -3.73
CA VAL A 31 7.71 -7.17 -3.48
C VAL A 31 7.66 -7.83 -2.09
N MET A 32 7.21 -7.12 -1.05
CA MET A 32 7.08 -7.72 0.29
C MET A 32 6.13 -8.92 0.33
N TYR A 33 5.01 -8.88 -0.42
CA TYR A 33 4.12 -10.03 -0.56
C TYR A 33 4.77 -11.17 -1.37
N ALA A 34 5.49 -10.83 -2.44
CA ALA A 34 6.21 -11.80 -3.26
C ALA A 34 7.33 -12.53 -2.49
N GLU A 35 8.06 -11.82 -1.62
CA GLU A 35 9.10 -12.39 -0.74
C GLU A 35 8.54 -13.42 0.24
N LYS A 36 7.29 -13.26 0.68
CA LYS A 36 6.59 -14.25 1.52
C LYS A 36 5.98 -15.41 0.72
N GLY A 37 6.14 -15.43 -0.60
CA GLY A 37 5.59 -16.46 -1.49
C GLY A 37 4.11 -16.24 -1.86
N TYR A 38 3.53 -15.08 -1.55
CA TYR A 38 2.16 -14.77 -1.97
C TYR A 38 2.14 -14.20 -3.39
N SER A 39 1.07 -14.50 -4.13
CA SER A 39 0.81 -13.90 -5.44
C SER A 39 0.62 -12.39 -5.33
N ALA A 40 1.04 -11.64 -6.36
CA ALA A 40 0.79 -10.20 -6.50
C ALA A 40 -0.71 -9.85 -6.37
N LEU A 41 -1.61 -10.80 -6.66
CA LEU A 41 -3.05 -10.62 -6.47
C LEU A 41 -3.41 -10.32 -5.00
N TRP A 42 -2.70 -10.91 -4.04
CA TRP A 42 -2.91 -10.64 -2.61
C TRP A 42 -2.53 -9.21 -2.26
N ALA A 43 -1.43 -8.69 -2.81
CA ALA A 43 -1.05 -7.29 -2.62
C ALA A 43 -2.12 -6.33 -3.20
N VAL A 44 -2.68 -6.64 -4.38
CA VAL A 44 -3.76 -5.84 -4.96
C VAL A 44 -5.01 -5.88 -4.08
N LEU A 45 -5.44 -7.06 -3.64
CA LEU A 45 -6.61 -7.21 -2.76
C LEU A 45 -6.43 -6.46 -1.44
N MET A 46 -5.25 -6.57 -0.82
CA MET A 46 -4.95 -5.85 0.42
C MET A 46 -4.96 -4.34 0.22
N SER A 47 -4.45 -3.84 -0.92
CA SER A 47 -4.48 -2.41 -1.24
C SER A 47 -5.88 -1.86 -1.50
N VAL A 48 -6.84 -2.70 -1.90
CA VAL A 48 -8.23 -2.29 -2.15
C VAL A 48 -9.09 -2.43 -0.89
N LEU A 49 -8.88 -3.48 -0.09
CA LEU A 49 -9.75 -3.83 1.03
C LEU A 49 -9.28 -3.27 2.38
N VAL A 50 -7.98 -3.03 2.56
CA VAL A 50 -7.40 -2.67 3.86
C VAL A 50 -7.01 -1.20 3.89
N TYR A 51 -7.84 -0.39 4.54
CA TYR A 51 -7.56 1.03 4.78
C TYR A 51 -6.92 1.25 6.16
N ALA A 52 -5.74 0.66 6.37
CA ALA A 52 -5.00 0.72 7.65
C ALA A 52 -3.68 1.51 7.57
N GLY A 53 -3.41 2.20 6.45
CA GLY A 53 -2.17 2.96 6.26
C GLY A 53 -0.92 2.07 6.41
N SER A 54 -0.05 2.41 7.37
CA SER A 54 1.16 1.63 7.70
C SER A 54 0.85 0.19 8.17
N GLY A 55 -0.33 -0.04 8.76
CA GLY A 55 -0.76 -1.37 9.19
C GLY A 55 -0.90 -2.39 8.05
N GLN A 56 -1.13 -1.92 6.82
CA GLN A 56 -1.20 -2.78 5.64
C GLN A 56 0.13 -3.50 5.36
N TYR A 57 1.26 -2.86 5.67
CA TYR A 57 2.60 -3.46 5.53
C TYR A 57 2.89 -4.52 6.59
N LEU A 58 2.33 -4.36 7.80
CA LEU A 58 2.45 -5.37 8.85
C LEU A 58 1.60 -6.60 8.58
N ALA A 59 0.46 -6.42 7.92
CA ALA A 59 -0.44 -7.50 7.54
C ALA A 59 0.24 -8.57 6.67
N VAL A 60 1.28 -8.21 5.91
CA VAL A 60 2.13 -9.15 5.15
C VAL A 60 2.63 -10.31 6.02
N ASN A 61 2.92 -10.04 7.31
CA ASN A 61 3.45 -11.03 8.24
C ASN A 61 2.36 -11.82 8.99
N PHE A 62 1.09 -11.38 8.96
CA PHE A 62 0.00 -12.01 9.71
C PHE A 62 -0.56 -13.27 9.03
N PHE A 63 -0.29 -13.46 7.73
CA PHE A 63 -0.72 -14.65 6.99
C PHE A 63 0.23 -15.86 7.17
N VAL A 64 1.31 -15.71 7.94
CA VAL A 64 2.26 -16.78 8.24
C VAL A 64 1.65 -17.76 9.27
N PRO A 65 1.83 -19.09 9.11
CA PRO A 65 1.36 -20.06 10.09
C PRO A 65 1.93 -19.78 11.50
N GLY A 66 1.08 -19.83 12.53
CA GLY A 66 1.48 -19.66 13.94
C GLY A 66 1.23 -18.27 14.54
N VAL A 67 0.66 -17.33 13.78
CA VAL A 67 0.28 -16.02 14.31
C VAL A 67 -1.05 -16.12 15.09
N SER A 68 -1.04 -15.69 16.35
CA SER A 68 -2.25 -15.61 17.19
C SER A 68 -3.06 -14.35 16.89
N PHE A 69 -4.40 -14.46 16.86
CA PHE A 69 -5.31 -13.32 16.69
C PHE A 69 -5.06 -12.18 17.70
N LEU A 70 -4.66 -12.54 18.93
CA LEU A 70 -4.36 -11.58 19.99
C LEU A 70 -3.08 -10.78 19.68
N HIS A 71 -2.10 -11.44 19.06
CA HIS A 71 -0.87 -10.80 18.57
C HIS A 71 -1.18 -9.83 17.42
N VAL A 72 -2.01 -10.25 16.46
CA VAL A 72 -2.46 -9.38 15.35
C VAL A 72 -3.16 -8.14 15.87
N ALA A 73 -4.11 -8.30 16.80
CA ALA A 73 -4.84 -7.18 17.40
C ALA A 73 -3.89 -6.21 18.12
N PHE A 74 -2.93 -6.74 18.90
CA PHE A 74 -1.96 -5.92 19.62
C PHE A 74 -1.03 -5.14 18.68
N MET A 75 -0.44 -5.81 17.67
CA MET A 75 0.44 -5.16 16.69
C MET A 75 -0.31 -4.13 15.85
N THR A 76 -1.56 -4.41 15.47
CA THR A 76 -2.40 -3.47 14.71
C THR A 76 -2.76 -2.25 15.55
N LEU A 77 -3.04 -2.43 16.84
CA LEU A 77 -3.27 -1.32 17.77
C LEU A 77 -2.01 -0.47 17.98
N MET A 78 -0.85 -1.09 18.22
CA MET A 78 0.40 -0.37 18.44
C MET A 78 0.82 0.53 17.28
N VAL A 79 0.45 0.16 16.05
CA VAL A 79 0.85 0.89 14.83
C VAL A 79 -0.18 1.93 14.41
N ASN A 80 -1.41 1.83 14.92
CA ASN A 80 -2.48 2.80 14.68
C ASN A 80 -2.79 3.70 15.89
N ILE A 81 -1.99 3.63 16.97
CA ILE A 81 -2.04 4.56 18.11
C ILE A 81 -1.04 5.69 17.89
#